data_AF-A0A6C1U073-F1
#
_entry.id   AF-A0A6C1U073-F1
#
_cell.length_a   1.000
_cell.length_b   1.000
_cell.length_c   1.000
_cell.angle_alpha   90.00
_cell.angle_beta   90.00
_cell.angle_gamma   90.00
#
_symmetry.space_group_name_H-M   'P 1'
#
loop_
_entity.id
_entity.type
_entity.pdbx_description
1 polymer ?
#
loop_
_entity_poly.entity_id
_entity_poly.type
_entity_poly.pdbx_seq_one_letter_code
_entity_poly.pdbx_strand_id
1 'polypeptide(L)' 'MPTASQKKLQHYETLSQAATRVQIGERTLRRYIAEGKLTAYRAGRAIRLKPQDVDALFTPTNHWDRGDNRA' A
#
# COMPACT_ATOMS: atom_id res chain seq x y z
N MET A 1 -33.98 1.18 9.06
CA MET A 1 -32.84 1.42 8.15
C MET A 1 -31.80 0.34 8.40
N PRO A 2 -31.65 -0.71 7.58
CA PRO A 2 -30.51 -1.60 7.73
C PRO A 2 -29.34 -0.98 6.95
N THR A 3 -28.36 -0.44 7.67
CA THR A 3 -27.04 -0.12 7.12
C THR A 3 -26.36 -1.46 6.82
N ALA A 4 -26.54 -1.96 5.60
CA ALA A 4 -25.84 -3.14 5.14
C ALA A 4 -24.35 -2.79 5.06
N SER A 5 -23.61 -3.06 6.14
CA SER A 5 -22.16 -3.00 6.17
C SER A 5 -21.64 -4.03 5.18
N GLN A 6 -21.41 -3.56 3.95
CA GLN A 6 -20.99 -4.36 2.83
C GLN A 6 -19.62 -4.93 3.18
N LYS A 7 -19.60 -6.23 3.47
CA LYS A 7 -18.40 -7.01 3.75
C LYS A 7 -17.51 -6.90 2.51
N LYS A 8 -16.56 -5.95 2.51
CA LYS A 8 -15.62 -5.74 1.40
C LYS A 8 -14.98 -7.10 1.12
N LEU A 9 -15.25 -7.68 -0.06
CA LEU A 9 -14.55 -8.87 -0.51
C LEU A 9 -13.06 -8.54 -0.44
N GLN A 10 -12.34 -9.23 0.43
CA GLN A 10 -10.91 -9.00 0.62
C GLN A 10 -10.20 -9.40 -0.69
N HIS A 11 -9.90 -8.40 -1.52
CA HIS A 11 -9.16 -8.60 -2.75
C HIS A 11 -7.68 -8.72 -2.42
N TYR A 12 -7.03 -9.75 -2.96
CA TYR A 12 -5.61 -9.99 -2.81
C TYR A 12 -4.92 -9.80 -4.14
N GLU A 13 -4.04 -8.81 -4.23
CA GLU A 13 -3.27 -8.52 -5.44
C GLU A 13 -1.87 -9.13 -5.37
N THR A 14 -1.28 -9.39 -6.53
CA THR A 14 0.13 -9.79 -6.63
C THR A 14 1.03 -8.57 -6.47
N LEU A 15 2.33 -8.79 -6.21
CA LEU A 15 3.32 -7.70 -6.16
C LEU A 15 3.32 -6.85 -7.45
N SER A 16 3.19 -7.49 -8.61
CA SER A 16 3.19 -6.80 -9.91
C SER A 16 1.92 -5.96 -10.12
N GLN A 17 0.76 -6.48 -9.71
CA GLN A 17 -0.50 -5.74 -9.75
C GLN A 17 -0.47 -4.52 -8.83
N ALA A 18 -0.03 -4.70 -7.58
CA ALA A 18 0.15 -3.60 -6.63
C ALA A 18 1.10 -2.54 -7.18
N ALA A 19 2.25 -2.97 -7.71
CA ALA A 19 3.26 -2.08 -8.29
C ALA A 19 2.69 -1.23 -9.43
N THR A 20 1.91 -1.84 -10.32
CA THR A 20 1.25 -1.14 -11.43
C THR A 20 0.18 -0.18 -10.93
N ARG A 21 -0.59 -0.56 -9.90
CA ARG A 21 -1.69 0.25 -9.37
C ARG A 21 -1.19 1.52 -8.68
N VAL A 22 -0.17 1.40 -7.84
CA VAL A 22 0.34 2.54 -7.06
C VAL A 22 1.59 3.18 -7.63
N GLN A 23 2.05 2.71 -8.81
CA GLN A 23 3.24 3.20 -9.51
C GLN A 23 4.52 3.16 -8.65
N ILE A 24 4.64 2.13 -7.80
CA ILE A 24 5.83 1.85 -7.00
C ILE A 24 6.48 0.57 -7.54
N GLY A 25 7.80 0.57 -7.75
CA GLY A 25 8.49 -0.61 -8.24
C GLY A 25 8.40 -1.81 -7.29
N GLU A 26 8.30 -3.03 -7.84
CA GLU A 26 8.19 -4.28 -7.05
C GLU A 26 9.34 -4.44 -6.04
N ARG A 27 10.56 -3.98 -6.40
CA ARG A 27 11.71 -4.00 -5.49
C ARG A 27 11.48 -3.16 -4.24
N THR A 28 10.80 -2.01 -4.37
CA THR A 28 10.46 -1.14 -3.24
C THR A 28 9.40 -1.79 -2.36
N LEU A 29 8.37 -2.41 -2.95
CA LEU A 29 7.37 -3.16 -2.18
C LEU A 29 8.01 -4.33 -1.42
N ARG A 30 8.92 -5.10 -2.06
CA ARG A 30 9.68 -6.16 -1.39
C ARG A 30 10.56 -5.64 -0.26
N ARG A 31 11.18 -4.47 -0.44
CA ARG A 31 11.95 -3.81 0.62
C ARG A 31 11.05 -3.45 1.80
N TYR A 32 9.88 -2.86 1.57
CA TYR A 32 8.93 -2.56 2.66
C TYR A 32 8.43 -3.80 3.39
N ILE A 33 8.25 -4.93 2.68
CA ILE A 33 7.91 -6.21 3.32
C ILE A 33 9.07 -6.69 4.20
N ALA A 34 10.31 -6.61 3.71
CA ALA A 34 11.50 -6.99 4.47
C ALA A 34 11.74 -6.09 5.69
N GLU A 35 11.44 -4.79 5.58
CA GLU A 35 11.50 -3.82 6.67
C GLU A 35 10.32 -3.93 7.66
N GLY A 36 9.34 -4.80 7.40
CA GLY A 36 8.13 -4.94 8.23
C GLY A 36 7.13 -3.78 8.10
N LYS A 37 7.33 -2.87 7.15
CA LYS A 37 6.45 -1.73 6.86
C LYS A 37 5.21 -2.11 6.04
N LEU A 38 5.27 -3.24 5.32
CA LEU A 38 4.15 -3.75 4.51
C LEU A 38 3.87 -5.21 4.86
N THR A 39 2.63 -5.51 5.24
CA THR A 39 2.20 -6.88 5.53
C THR A 39 1.98 -7.68 4.25
N ALA A 40 2.69 -8.79 4.12
CA ALA A 40 2.54 -9.72 3.01
C ALA A 40 1.91 -11.05 3.46
N TYR A 41 0.96 -11.54 2.68
CA TYR A 41 0.27 -12.80 2.92
C TYR A 41 0.83 -13.86 1.97
N ARG A 42 1.21 -15.02 2.51
CA ARG A 42 1.72 -16.13 1.70
C ARG A 42 0.63 -17.17 1.49
N ALA A 43 0.50 -17.61 0.24
CA ALA A 43 -0.28 -18.78 -0.14
C ALA A 43 0.69 -19.76 -0.81
N GLY A 44 1.39 -20.56 -0.01
CA GLY A 44 2.50 -21.40 -0.46
C GLY A 44 3.67 -20.56 -1.00
N ARG A 45 3.98 -20.71 -2.29
CA ARG A 45 5.04 -19.94 -2.97
C ARG A 45 4.59 -18.54 -3.41
N ALA A 46 3.28 -18.29 -3.46
CA ALA A 46 2.74 -17.02 -3.91
C ALA A 46 2.72 -15.99 -2.77
N ILE A 47 3.11 -14.76 -3.09
CA ILE A 47 2.96 -13.59 -2.21
C ILE A 47 1.76 -12.79 -2.67
N ARG A 48 0.90 -12.43 -1.71
CA ARG A 48 -0.30 -11.63 -1.89
C ARG A 48 -0.27 -10.42 -0.97
N LEU A 49 -0.78 -9.31 -1.47
CA LEU A 49 -0.91 -8.05 -0.74
C LEU A 49 -2.38 -7.69 -0.67
N LYS A 50 -2.79 -7.10 0.46
CA LYS A 50 -4.08 -6.41 0.51
C LYS A 50 -3.89 -5.02 -0.06
N PRO A 51 -4.74 -4.55 -0.98
CA PRO A 51 -4.65 -3.20 -1.54
C PRO A 51 -4.65 -2.12 -0.45
N GLN A 52 -5.45 -2.32 0.61
CA GLN A 52 -5.55 -1.40 1.75
C GLN A 52 -4.23 -1.25 2.51
N ASP A 53 -3.47 -2.35 2.66
CA ASP A 53 -2.17 -2.32 3.35
C ASP A 53 -1.13 -1.56 2.50
N VAL A 54 -1.22 -1.68 1.17
CA VAL A 54 -0.38 -0.92 0.23
C VAL A 54 -0.76 0.56 0.24
N ASP A 55 -2.05 0.87 0.27
CA ASP A 55 -2.54 2.26 0.32
C ASP A 55 -2.16 2.95 1.63
N ALA A 56 -2.12 2.21 2.73
CA ALA A 56 -1.68 2.71 4.03
C ALA A 56 -0.19 3.10 4.08
N LEU A 57 0.62 2.72 3.07
CA LEU A 57 1.99 3.22 2.94
C LEU A 57 2.04 4.71 2.59
N PHE A 58 0.98 5.23 1.97
CA PHE A 58 0.91 6.62 1.57
C PHE A 58 0.46 7.46 2.76
N THR A 59 1.33 8.36 3.19
CA THR A 59 0.95 9.40 4.14
C THR A 59 0.51 10.62 3.34
N PRO A 60 -0.70 11.16 3.57
CA PRO A 60 -1.14 12.38 2.90
C PRO A 60 -0.23 13.54 3.32
N THR A 61 0.53 14.06 2.36
CA THR A 61 1.36 15.24 2.53
C THR A 61 0.67 16.40 1.83
N ASN A 62 0.02 17.27 2.61
CA ASN A 62 -0.41 18.61 2.15
C ASN A 62 0.66 19.67 2.41
N HIS A 63 1.88 19.25 2.75
CA HIS A 63 3.00 20.13 3.02
C HIS A 63 3.61 20.62 1.70
N TRP A 64 2.88 21.51 1.02
CA TRP A 64 3.44 22.45 0.06
C TRP A 64 3.98 23.71 0.77
N ASP A 65 3.93 23.75 2.11
CA ASP A 65 4.37 24.92 2.87
C ASP A 65 5.90 25.02 2.87
N ARG A 66 6.34 26.22 2.52
CA ARG A 66 7.62 26.83 2.86
C ARG A 66 8.87 26.40 2.09
N GLY A 67 9.07 27.11 0.98
CA GLY A 67 10.33 27.83 0.83
C GLY A 67 10.46 28.85 1.96
N ASP A 68 11.05 28.45 3.08
CA ASP A 68 11.56 29.40 4.07
C ASP A 68 12.82 30.02 3.49
N ASN A 69 12.65 31.24 2.99
CA ASN A 69 13.69 32.19 2.66
C ASN A 69 14.63 32.38 3.87
N ARG A 70 15.89 31.95 3.75
CA ARG A 70 16.93 32.36 4.69
C ARG A 70 18.30 32.45 4.02
N ALA A 71 18.63 33.66 3.54
CA ALA A 71 19.89 34.39 3.80
C ALA A 71 19.84 35.74 3.08
#